data_AF-A0A6B3HHJ8-F1
#
_entry.id   AF-A0A6B3HHJ8-F1
#
_cell.length_a   1.000
_cell.length_b   1.000
_cell.length_c   1.000
_cell.angle_alpha   90.00
_cell.angle_beta   90.00
_cell.angle_gamma   90.00
#
_symmetry.space_group_name_H-M   'P 1'
#
loop_
_entity.id
_entity.type
_entity.pdbx_description
1 polymer ?
#
loop_
_entity_poly.entity_id
_entity_poly.type
_entity_poly.pdbx_seq_one_letter_code
_entity_poly.pdbx_strand_id
1 'polypeptide(L)'
;VTAELTKNPDYKGFANRKNNAVTIRYFEKSSEMVNALKSKEIDATYRGLTAEEVVGLEDKKEDNNGLQIIETTGADIRFLVFNPKDPAAAKPAVRKAIAHIVDRDALVAKVYRGTAEPLYSM
;
A
#
# COMPACT_ATOMS: atom_id res chain seq x y z
N VAL A 1 -11.21 5.53 15.76
CA VAL A 1 -10.98 6.99 15.84
C VAL A 1 -11.24 7.60 14.47
N THR A 2 -11.87 8.78 14.40
CA THR A 2 -12.10 9.51 13.14
C THR A 2 -11.58 10.94 13.26
N ALA A 3 -11.24 11.54 12.12
CA ALA A 3 -10.90 12.95 12.01
C ALA A 3 -11.64 13.54 10.81
N GLU A 4 -12.34 14.66 10.99
CA GLU A 4 -13.01 15.37 9.91
C GLU A 4 -12.17 16.57 9.46
N LEU A 5 -11.91 16.66 8.16
CA LEU A 5 -11.21 17.76 7.53
C LEU A 5 -12.22 18.57 6.71
N THR A 6 -12.49 19.80 7.14
CA THR A 6 -13.45 20.69 6.48
C THR A 6 -12.76 21.66 5.51
N LYS A 7 -13.57 22.31 4.67
CA LYS A 7 -13.10 23.32 3.73
C LYS A 7 -12.37 24.46 4.45
N ASN A 8 -11.07 24.63 4.14
CA ASN A 8 -10.35 25.88 4.43
C ASN A 8 -10.89 27.04 3.53
N PRO A 9 -11.52 28.09 4.09
CA PRO A 9 -12.08 29.22 3.33
C PRO A 9 -11.01 30.12 2.70
N ASP A 10 -9.79 30.14 3.24
CA ASP A 10 -8.70 31.02 2.81
C ASP A 10 -7.78 30.37 1.77
N TYR A 11 -8.13 29.17 1.28
CA TYR A 11 -7.33 28.46 0.29
C TYR A 11 -7.36 29.14 -1.08
N LYS A 12 -6.19 29.56 -1.57
CA LYS A 12 -6.00 30.26 -2.86
C LYS A 12 -5.34 29.41 -3.96
N GLY A 13 -5.29 28.09 -3.78
CA GLY A 13 -4.69 27.19 -4.77
C GLY A 13 -5.64 26.81 -5.90
N PHE A 14 -5.16 25.99 -6.82
CA PHE A 14 -5.84 25.64 -8.08
C PHE A 14 -7.00 24.63 -7.93
N ALA A 15 -7.19 24.04 -6.76
CA ALA A 15 -8.16 22.96 -6.58
C ALA A 15 -9.62 23.45 -6.66
N ASN A 16 -10.38 22.96 -7.65
CA ASN A 16 -11.83 23.14 -7.72
C ASN A 16 -12.54 22.10 -6.85
N ARG A 17 -12.71 22.42 -5.56
CA ARG A 17 -13.28 21.50 -4.55
C ARG A 17 -14.71 21.07 -4.92
N LYS A 18 -14.99 19.77 -4.83
CA LYS A 18 -16.30 19.16 -5.13
C LYS A 18 -17.04 18.63 -3.89
N ASN A 19 -16.45 18.80 -2.71
CA ASN A 19 -17.00 18.36 -1.43
C ASN A 19 -16.75 19.41 -0.33
N ASN A 20 -17.52 19.33 0.76
CA ASN A 20 -17.42 20.26 1.89
C ASN A 20 -16.48 19.76 3.00
N ALA A 21 -16.37 18.44 3.16
CA ALA A 21 -15.53 17.79 4.15
C ALA A 21 -15.05 16.42 3.66
N VAL A 22 -14.01 15.90 4.31
CA VAL A 22 -13.53 14.52 4.19
C VAL A 22 -13.36 13.96 5.60
N THR A 23 -13.91 12.77 5.85
CA THR A 23 -13.71 12.06 7.12
C THR A 23 -12.67 10.98 6.94
N ILE A 24 -11.58 11.08 7.69
CA ILE A 24 -10.56 10.03 7.77
C ILE A 24 -10.97 9.08 8.88
N ARG A 25 -11.20 7.81 8.53
CA ARG A 25 -11.44 6.72 9.49
C ARG A 25 -10.20 5.84 9.56
N TYR A 26 -9.66 5.69 10.77
CA TYR A 26 -8.49 4.86 11.01
C TYR A 26 -8.89 3.44 11.36
N PHE A 27 -8.19 2.48 10.76
CA PHE A 27 -8.35 1.05 10.99
C PHE A 27 -7.00 0.47 11.40
N GLU A 28 -6.99 -0.40 12.42
CA GLU A 28 -5.77 -1.08 12.85
C GLU A 28 -5.43 -2.28 11.95
N LYS A 29 -6.46 -2.84 11.29
CA LYS A 29 -6.34 -4.01 10.41
C LYS A 29 -6.90 -3.71 9.03
N SER A 30 -6.19 -4.18 8.01
CA SER A 30 -6.62 -4.05 6.61
C SER A 30 -7.97 -4.74 6.35
N SER A 31 -8.20 -5.89 6.98
CA SER A 31 -9.46 -6.64 6.81
C SER A 31 -10.69 -5.86 7.26
N GLU A 32 -10.60 -5.12 8.37
CA GLU A 32 -11.68 -4.25 8.86
C GLU A 32 -11.95 -3.09 7.89
N MET A 33 -10.88 -2.51 7.33
CA MET A 33 -10.97 -1.46 6.32
C MET A 33 -11.61 -1.98 5.01
N VAL A 34 -11.21 -3.16 4.53
CA VAL A 34 -11.75 -3.78 3.30
C VAL A 34 -13.23 -4.12 3.49
N ASN A 35 -13.62 -4.64 4.65
CA ASN A 35 -15.03 -4.88 4.95
C ASN A 35 -15.83 -3.58 4.94
N ALA A 36 -15.32 -2.51 5.56
CA ALA A 36 -15.97 -1.20 5.52
C ALA A 36 -16.12 -0.66 4.08
N LEU A 37 -15.12 -0.89 3.21
CA LEU A 37 -15.19 -0.52 1.79
C LEU A 37 -16.29 -1.31 1.06
N LYS A 38 -16.31 -2.64 1.21
CA LYS A 38 -17.34 -3.51 0.59
C LYS A 38 -18.75 -3.19 1.07
N SER A 39 -18.89 -2.86 2.35
CA SER A 39 -20.16 -2.43 2.96
C SER A 39 -20.53 -0.97 2.64
N LYS A 40 -19.73 -0.25 1.84
CA LYS A 40 -19.94 1.15 1.46
C LYS A 40 -19.97 2.12 2.65
N GLU A 41 -19.29 1.76 3.75
CA GLU A 41 -19.08 2.64 4.91
C GLU A 41 -17.94 3.65 4.69
N ILE A 42 -17.05 3.36 3.74
CA ILE A 42 -16.02 4.29 3.25
C ILE A 42 -16.04 4.30 1.73
N ASP A 43 -15.76 5.46 1.14
CA ASP A 43 -15.82 5.65 -0.32
C ASP A 43 -14.52 5.25 -1.04
N ALA A 44 -13.39 5.35 -0.34
CA ALA A 44 -12.08 5.09 -0.89
C ALA A 44 -11.09 4.65 0.20
N THR A 45 -10.09 3.88 -0.21
CA THR A 45 -8.91 3.61 0.59
C THR A 45 -7.65 3.95 -0.20
N TYR A 46 -6.59 4.31 0.52
CA TYR A 46 -5.28 4.60 -0.04
C TYR A 46 -4.22 3.92 0.81
N ARG A 47 -3.48 2.99 0.18
CA ARG A 47 -2.49 2.11 0.82
C ARG A 47 -3.10 1.18 1.88
N GLY A 48 -2.27 0.28 2.42
CA GLY A 48 -2.68 -0.64 3.50
C GLY A 48 -3.41 -1.91 3.04
N LEU A 49 -3.60 -2.12 1.74
CA LEU A 49 -4.04 -3.40 1.19
C LEU A 49 -2.89 -4.39 1.12
N THR A 50 -3.17 -5.63 1.52
CA THR A 50 -2.31 -6.79 1.27
C THR A 50 -2.45 -7.26 -0.18
N ALA A 51 -1.46 -8.00 -0.68
CA ALA A 51 -1.52 -8.58 -2.03
C ALA A 51 -2.74 -9.49 -2.24
N GLU A 52 -3.15 -10.22 -1.20
CA GLU A 52 -4.33 -11.06 -1.23
C GLU A 52 -5.63 -10.25 -1.33
N GLU A 53 -5.72 -9.13 -0.60
CA GLU A 53 -6.87 -8.23 -0.69
C GLU A 53 -6.95 -7.53 -2.05
N VAL A 54 -5.81 -7.14 -2.64
CA VAL A 54 -5.77 -6.57 -4.00
C VAL A 54 -6.33 -7.59 -5.01
N VAL A 55 -5.73 -8.78 -5.08
CA VAL A 55 -6.20 -9.85 -5.99
C VAL A 55 -7.68 -10.18 -5.73
N GLY A 56 -8.07 -10.28 -4.46
CA GLY A 56 -9.44 -10.59 -4.07
C GLY A 56 -10.45 -9.52 -4.43
N LEU A 57 -10.03 -8.26 -4.56
CA LEU A 57 -10.84 -7.12 -5.02
C LEU A 57 -10.86 -7.00 -6.55
N GLU A 58 -9.82 -7.47 -7.25
CA GLU A 58 -9.79 -7.56 -8.73
C GLU A 58 -10.73 -8.64 -9.27
N ASP A 59 -10.97 -9.69 -8.46
CA ASP A 59 -11.93 -10.73 -8.79
C ASP A 59 -13.34 -10.14 -9.01
N LYS A 60 -14.02 -10.56 -10.07
CA LYS A 60 -15.39 -10.13 -10.41
C LYS A 60 -16.47 -10.81 -9.57
N LYS A 61 -16.32 -10.77 -8.24
CA LYS A 61 -17.30 -11.28 -7.28
C LYS A 61 -18.41 -10.26 -7.06
N GLU A 62 -19.61 -10.74 -6.72
CA GLU A 62 -20.76 -9.87 -6.48
C GLU A 62 -20.52 -8.87 -5.33
N ASP A 63 -19.77 -9.27 -4.30
CA ASP A 63 -19.41 -8.43 -3.15
C ASP A 63 -18.40 -7.32 -3.48
N ASN A 64 -17.76 -7.39 -4.65
CA ASN A 64 -16.88 -6.34 -5.17
C ASN A 64 -17.62 -5.40 -6.16
N ASN A 65 -18.92 -5.60 -6.39
CA ASN A 65 -19.64 -4.83 -7.39
C ASN A 65 -19.67 -3.33 -7.05
N GLY A 66 -19.23 -2.51 -8.01
CA GLY A 66 -19.10 -1.07 -7.85
C GLY A 66 -17.78 -0.62 -7.20
N LEU A 67 -16.90 -1.55 -6.82
CA LEU A 67 -15.52 -1.23 -6.46
C LEU A 67 -14.64 -1.16 -7.70
N GLN A 68 -13.67 -0.26 -7.65
CA GLN A 68 -12.69 -0.08 -8.72
C GLN A 68 -11.30 -0.05 -8.12
N ILE A 69 -10.39 -0.84 -8.67
CA ILE A 69 -8.97 -0.74 -8.39
C ILE A 69 -8.35 0.19 -9.43
N ILE A 70 -7.61 1.18 -8.93
CA ILE A 70 -6.77 2.05 -9.75
C ILE A 70 -5.32 1.76 -9.41
N GLU A 71 -4.62 1.18 -10.36
CA GLU A 71 -3.17 1.05 -10.31
C GLU A 71 -2.54 2.36 -10.78
N THR A 72 -1.57 2.86 -10.02
CA THR A 72 -0.78 4.03 -10.37
C THR A 72 0.67 3.76 -10.04
N THR A 73 1.58 4.31 -10.82
CA THR A 73 3.01 4.19 -10.55
C THR A 73 3.33 4.90 -9.25
N GLY A 74 3.58 4.12 -8.20
CA GLY A 74 3.97 4.60 -6.89
C GLY A 74 5.48 4.79 -6.78
N ALA A 75 5.91 5.65 -5.84
CA ALA A 75 7.30 5.78 -5.42
C ALA A 75 7.62 4.92 -4.18
N ASP A 76 6.80 3.91 -3.90
CA ASP A 76 6.92 3.09 -2.70
C ASP A 76 7.84 1.90 -2.97
N ILE A 77 8.93 1.81 -2.20
CA ILE A 77 9.88 0.70 -2.26
C ILE A 77 9.91 -0.05 -0.93
N ARG A 78 10.14 -1.36 -0.97
CA ARG A 78 10.35 -2.21 0.20
C ARG A 78 11.77 -2.76 0.17
N PHE A 79 12.52 -2.56 1.25
CA PHE A 79 13.91 -2.98 1.33
C PHE A 79 14.26 -3.50 2.72
N LEU A 80 15.19 -4.45 2.76
CA LEU A 80 15.81 -4.93 3.99
C LEU A 80 17.01 -4.04 4.30
N VAL A 81 17.05 -3.51 5.52
CA VAL A 81 18.16 -2.65 5.97
C VAL A 81 19.08 -3.45 6.88
N PHE A 82 20.37 -3.41 6.57
CA PHE A 82 21.39 -3.95 7.45
C PHE A 82 21.75 -2.95 8.54
N ASN A 83 21.78 -3.39 9.80
CA ASN A 83 22.35 -2.61 10.88
C ASN A 83 23.89 -2.59 10.73
N PRO A 84 24.53 -1.44 10.45
CA PRO A 84 25.97 -1.39 10.23
C PRO A 84 26.80 -1.63 11.50
N LYS A 85 26.19 -1.57 12.69
CA LYS A 85 26.86 -1.87 13.97
C LYS A 85 26.97 -3.37 14.25
N ASP A 86 26.21 -4.20 13.53
CA ASP A 86 26.30 -5.65 13.67
C ASP A 86 27.61 -6.16 13.03
N PRO A 87 28.46 -6.93 13.75
CA PRO A 87 29.75 -7.38 13.23
C PRO A 87 29.67 -8.25 11.97
N ALA A 88 28.57 -8.97 11.75
CA ALA A 88 28.38 -9.76 10.54
C ALA A 88 27.93 -8.86 9.38
N ALA A 89 26.89 -8.04 9.60
CA ALA A 89 26.34 -7.16 8.57
C ALA A 89 27.29 -6.01 8.19
N ALA A 90 28.25 -5.65 9.06
CA ALA A 90 29.31 -4.68 8.77
C ALA A 90 30.17 -5.13 7.57
N LYS A 91 30.36 -6.44 7.38
CA LYS A 91 31.16 -7.01 6.29
C LYS A 91 30.43 -6.88 4.95
N PRO A 92 30.96 -6.15 3.95
CA PRO A 92 30.30 -5.99 2.65
C PRO A 92 30.01 -7.33 1.95
N ALA A 93 30.90 -8.31 2.12
CA ALA A 93 30.72 -9.65 1.56
C ALA A 93 29.44 -10.33 2.08
N VAL A 94 29.10 -10.15 3.36
CA VAL A 94 27.88 -10.72 3.95
C VAL A 94 26.64 -10.08 3.34
N ARG A 95 26.61 -8.74 3.21
CA ARG A 95 25.48 -8.03 2.60
C ARG A 95 25.29 -8.41 1.13
N LYS A 96 26.40 -8.55 0.38
CA LYS A 96 26.36 -9.02 -1.02
C LYS A 96 25.86 -10.46 -1.11
N ALA A 97 26.34 -11.37 -0.26
CA ALA A 97 25.87 -12.75 -0.22
C ALA A 97 24.35 -12.81 0.01
N ILE A 98 23.84 -12.04 0.97
CA ILE A 98 22.39 -11.96 1.23
C ILE A 98 21.65 -11.40 0.01
N ALA A 99 22.17 -10.35 -0.63
CA ALA A 99 21.57 -9.78 -1.83
C ALA A 99 21.47 -10.78 -3.01
N HIS A 100 22.42 -11.72 -3.11
CA HIS A 100 22.44 -12.77 -4.14
C HIS A 100 21.51 -13.96 -3.85
N ILE A 101 21.26 -14.31 -2.59
CA ILE A 101 20.40 -15.45 -2.24
C ILE A 101 18.91 -15.08 -2.17
N VAL A 102 18.58 -13.80 -2.06
CA VAL A 102 17.17 -13.35 -2.05
C VAL A 102 16.62 -13.44 -3.47
N ASP A 103 15.79 -14.47 -3.68
CA ASP A 103 14.99 -14.66 -4.89
C ASP A 103 13.81 -13.68 -4.90
N ARG A 104 14.01 -12.55 -5.59
CA ARG A 104 13.02 -11.46 -5.69
C ARG A 104 11.85 -11.85 -6.56
N ASP A 105 12.08 -12.63 -7.62
CA ASP A 105 11.04 -13.06 -8.54
C ASP A 105 10.09 -14.03 -7.83
N ALA A 106 10.63 -14.99 -7.07
CA ALA A 106 9.81 -15.88 -6.25
C ALA A 106 9.05 -15.11 -5.16
N LEU A 107 9.66 -14.09 -4.54
CA LEU A 107 8.99 -13.25 -3.55
C LEU A 107 7.81 -12.49 -4.18
N VAL A 108 8.03 -11.86 -5.33
CA VAL A 108 6.99 -11.12 -6.06
C VAL A 108 5.87 -12.05 -6.52
N ALA A 109 6.22 -13.21 -7.10
CA ALA A 109 5.24 -14.15 -7.63
C ALA A 109 4.41 -14.82 -6.52
N LYS A 110 5.05 -15.26 -5.43
CA LYS A 110 4.38 -16.10 -4.42
C LYS A 110 3.81 -15.31 -3.24
N VAL A 111 4.50 -14.25 -2.81
CA VAL A 111 4.09 -13.46 -1.63
C VAL A 111 3.30 -12.24 -2.06
N TYR A 112 3.80 -11.49 -3.05
CA TYR A 112 3.09 -10.32 -3.56
C TYR A 112 2.10 -10.62 -4.68
N ARG A 113 1.98 -11.87 -5.12
CA ARG A 113 0.98 -12.31 -6.11
C ARG A 113 0.92 -11.42 -7.37
N GLY A 114 2.06 -10.90 -7.81
CA GLY A 114 2.15 -10.02 -8.98
C GLY A 114 1.73 -8.56 -8.75
N THR A 115 1.37 -8.16 -7.52
CA THR A 115 1.00 -6.78 -7.18
C THR A 115 2.22 -5.89 -6.86
N ALA A 116 3.41 -6.30 -7.29
CA ALA A 116 4.67 -5.62 -7.05
C ALA A 116 5.69 -6.03 -8.13
N GLU A 117 6.75 -5.25 -8.27
CA GLU A 117 7.86 -5.55 -9.19
C GLU A 117 9.17 -5.76 -8.42
N PRO A 118 10.08 -6.64 -8.91
CA PRO A 118 11.42 -6.78 -8.35
C PRO A 118 12.21 -5.47 -8.47
N LEU A 119 12.79 -5.02 -7.35
CA LEU A 119 13.59 -3.80 -7.30
C LEU A 119 15.10 -4.10 -7.16
N TYR A 120 15.92 -3.45 -8.00
CA TYR A 120 17.38 -3.61 -8.03
C TYR A 120 18.16 -2.32 -7.78
N SER A 121 17.48 -1.17 -7.75
CA SER A 121 18.07 0.14 -7.45
C SER A 121 17.12 0.99 -6.61
N MET A 122 17.64 2.05 -6.00
CA MET A 122 16.84 3.09 -5.33
C MET A 122 16.50 4.20 -6.31
#